data_AF-A0A1U9UVP5-F1
#
_entry.id   AF-A0A1U9UVP5-F1
#
_cell.length_a   1.000
_cell.length_b   1.000
_cell.length_c   1.000
_cell.angle_alpha   90.00
_cell.angle_beta   90.00
_cell.angle_gamma   90.00
#
_symmetry.space_group_name_H-M   'P 1'
#
loop_
_entity.id
_entity.type
_entity.pdbx_description
1 polymer ?
#
loop_
_entity_poly.entity_id
_entity_poly.type
_entity_poly.pdbx_seq_one_letter_code
_entity_poly.pdbx_strand_id
1 'polypeptide(L)'
;MTAEKPAAPLHVVYLDFDGPMHPDSVYRTRNGIELLHYLGHSQFEHVPLLEDALAPYPDVRIVLSRSWQLLEGGYEYAASRLSANLQARCIGGTFDRRQTRKAWFESVSRPDQVLLDVKRRQPAGWIAVDDCPDE
;
A
#
# COMPACT_ATOMS: atom_id res chain seq x y z
N MET A 1 -32.97 15.46 19.17
CA MET A 1 -31.51 15.54 19.05
C MET A 1 -30.97 14.12 19.02
N THR A 2 -30.76 13.57 17.83
CA THR A 2 -30.11 12.26 17.65
C THR A 2 -28.62 12.46 17.87
N ALA A 3 -28.07 11.87 18.93
CA ALA A 3 -26.63 11.84 19.15
C ALA A 3 -25.97 11.14 17.95
N GLU A 4 -25.04 11.82 17.28
CA GLU A 4 -24.21 11.23 16.25
C GLU A 4 -23.40 10.10 16.88
N LYS A 5 -23.52 8.90 16.30
CA LYS A 5 -22.70 7.77 16.73
C LYS A 5 -21.23 8.12 16.46
N PRO A 6 -20.31 7.98 17.44
CA PRO A 6 -18.91 8.25 17.18
C PRO A 6 -18.43 7.38 16.02
N ALA A 7 -17.66 7.99 15.11
CA ALA A 7 -17.07 7.26 14.00
C ALA A 7 -16.28 6.06 14.53
N ALA A 8 -16.43 4.90 13.89
CA ALA A 8 -15.67 3.71 14.27
C ALA A 8 -14.15 4.01 14.19
N PRO A 9 -13.34 3.45 15.11
CA PRO A 9 -11.89 3.66 15.09
C PRO A 9 -11.30 3.18 13.77
N LEU A 10 -10.45 4.01 13.16
CA LEU A 10 -9.77 3.67 11.91
C LEU A 10 -8.60 2.72 12.19
N HIS A 11 -8.61 1.54 11.58
CA HIS A 11 -7.48 0.59 11.59
C HIS A 11 -6.87 0.48 10.20
N VAL A 12 -5.55 0.56 10.10
CA VAL A 12 -4.85 0.68 8.81
C VAL A 12 -3.75 -0.37 8.64
N VAL A 13 -3.71 -0.99 7.47
CA VAL A 13 -2.55 -1.71 6.96
C VAL A 13 -1.85 -0.84 5.93
N TYR A 14 -0.61 -0.47 6.21
CA TYR A 14 0.30 0.11 5.22
C TYR A 14 0.91 -1.03 4.42
N LEU A 15 0.73 -1.03 3.10
CA LEU A 15 1.05 -2.17 2.24
C LEU A 15 2.04 -1.78 1.14
N ASP A 16 3.21 -2.42 1.14
CA ASP A 16 4.06 -2.56 -0.05
C ASP A 16 3.66 -3.82 -0.86
N PHE A 17 4.09 -3.91 -2.12
CA PHE A 17 3.89 -5.09 -2.96
C PHE A 17 5.20 -5.84 -3.25
N ASP A 18 6.32 -5.14 -3.48
CA ASP A 18 7.61 -5.78 -3.79
C ASP A 18 8.06 -6.46 -2.50
N GLY A 19 8.14 -7.78 -2.48
CA GLY A 19 8.34 -8.61 -1.29
C GLY A 19 7.05 -9.16 -0.65
N PRO A 20 6.16 -8.33 -0.06
CA PRO A 20 4.94 -8.83 0.57
C PRO A 20 3.95 -9.49 -0.39
N MET A 21 3.69 -8.87 -1.55
CA MET A 21 2.67 -9.35 -2.48
C MET A 21 3.21 -10.26 -3.58
N HIS A 22 4.52 -10.31 -3.74
CA HIS A 22 5.30 -11.15 -4.65
C HIS A 22 6.79 -11.04 -4.29
N PRO A 23 7.68 -11.90 -4.80
CA PRO A 23 9.12 -11.76 -4.54
C PRO A 23 9.69 -10.38 -4.97
N ASP A 24 10.72 -9.92 -4.27
CA ASP A 24 11.32 -8.57 -4.33
C ASP A 24 11.96 -8.17 -5.68
N SER A 25 12.18 -9.12 -6.59
CA SER A 25 12.97 -8.92 -7.82
C SER A 25 12.12 -8.34 -8.96
N VAL A 26 11.50 -7.19 -8.70
CA VAL A 26 10.62 -6.50 -9.62
C VAL A 26 11.28 -5.27 -10.22
N TYR A 27 11.26 -5.19 -11.56
CA TYR A 27 11.96 -4.13 -12.30
C TYR A 27 11.07 -3.50 -13.36
N ARG A 28 11.34 -2.22 -13.62
CA ARG A 28 10.78 -1.53 -14.77
C ARG A 28 11.57 -1.88 -16.03
N THR A 29 10.92 -2.52 -16.98
CA THR A 29 11.45 -2.86 -18.31
C THR A 29 10.71 -2.08 -19.39
N ARG A 30 11.09 -2.31 -20.66
CA ARG A 30 10.38 -1.73 -21.82
C ARG A 30 8.93 -2.21 -21.97
N ASN A 31 8.58 -3.33 -21.33
CA ASN A 31 7.26 -3.94 -21.42
C ASN A 31 6.34 -3.56 -20.23
N GLY A 32 6.84 -2.74 -19.30
CA GLY A 32 6.16 -2.41 -18.06
C GLY A 32 6.93 -2.90 -16.84
N ILE A 33 6.23 -3.14 -15.74
CA ILE A 33 6.84 -3.72 -14.55
C ILE A 33 6.84 -5.25 -14.69
N GLU A 34 7.99 -5.89 -14.53
CA GLU A 34 8.19 -7.34 -14.68
C GLU A 34 8.88 -7.93 -13.44
N LEU A 35 8.46 -9.13 -13.03
CA LEU A 35 9.15 -9.93 -12.02
C LEU A 35 10.23 -10.74 -12.73
N LEU A 36 11.49 -10.55 -12.34
CA LEU A 36 12.63 -11.24 -12.91
C LEU A 36 13.23 -12.20 -11.88
N HIS A 37 14.13 -13.07 -12.31
CA HIS A 37 14.94 -13.97 -11.46
C HIS A 37 14.21 -15.05 -10.65
N TYR A 38 12.88 -15.01 -10.53
CA TYR A 38 12.07 -16.03 -9.83
C TYR A 38 11.21 -16.83 -10.82
N LEU A 39 11.74 -17.96 -11.31
CA LEU A 39 10.99 -18.86 -12.21
C LEU A 39 9.79 -19.48 -11.48
N GLY A 40 8.62 -19.46 -12.13
CA GLY A 40 7.38 -20.03 -11.59
C GLY A 40 6.58 -19.08 -10.69
N HIS A 41 7.12 -17.91 -10.38
CA HIS A 41 6.44 -16.88 -9.60
C HIS A 41 5.74 -15.86 -10.50
N SER A 42 4.73 -15.19 -9.96
CA SER A 42 4.00 -14.14 -10.65
C SER A 42 3.78 -12.92 -9.75
N GLN A 43 3.67 -11.74 -10.37
CA GLN A 43 3.32 -10.55 -9.60
C GLN A 43 1.95 -10.71 -8.97
N PHE A 44 1.83 -10.32 -7.70
CA PHE A 44 0.58 -10.32 -6.93
C PHE A 44 0.08 -11.72 -6.56
N GLU A 45 0.95 -12.73 -6.61
CA GLU A 45 0.59 -14.10 -6.23
C GLU A 45 0.16 -14.25 -4.76
N HIS A 46 0.58 -13.36 -3.86
CA HIS A 46 0.16 -13.38 -2.45
C HIS A 46 -1.12 -12.58 -2.17
N VAL A 47 -1.77 -11.99 -3.18
CA VAL A 47 -3.05 -11.28 -2.99
C VAL A 47 -4.11 -12.16 -2.30
N PRO A 48 -4.31 -13.44 -2.66
CA PRO A 48 -5.24 -14.32 -1.95
C PRO A 48 -4.89 -14.50 -0.47
N LEU A 49 -3.59 -14.58 -0.13
CA LEU A 49 -3.16 -14.70 1.27
C LEU A 49 -3.52 -13.46 2.09
N LEU A 50 -3.39 -12.27 1.49
CA LEU A 50 -3.80 -11.03 2.12
C LEU A 50 -5.33 -10.95 2.28
N GLU A 51 -6.10 -11.43 1.30
CA GLU A 51 -7.56 -11.53 1.44
C GLU A 51 -7.96 -12.40 2.63
N ASP A 52 -7.38 -13.60 2.72
CA ASP A 52 -7.66 -14.55 3.80
C ASP A 52 -7.26 -13.98 5.16
N ALA A 53 -6.10 -13.31 5.24
CA ALA A 53 -5.62 -12.68 6.47
C ALA A 53 -6.54 -11.52 6.93
N LEU A 54 -7.12 -10.77 6.00
CA LEU A 54 -8.01 -9.64 6.29
C LEU A 54 -9.50 -10.01 6.33
N ALA A 55 -9.86 -11.26 6.02
CA ALA A 55 -11.25 -11.74 6.05
C ALA A 55 -11.90 -11.58 7.44
N PRO A 56 -11.21 -11.88 8.57
CA PRO A 56 -11.76 -11.65 9.91
C PRO A 56 -11.88 -10.17 10.31
N TYR A 57 -11.28 -9.26 9.53
CA TYR A 57 -11.13 -7.84 9.87
C TYR A 57 -11.71 -6.92 8.76
N PRO A 58 -13.03 -6.93 8.52
CA PRO A 58 -13.67 -6.21 7.40
C PRO A 58 -13.52 -4.68 7.46
N ASP A 59 -13.31 -4.13 8.65
CA ASP A 59 -13.18 -2.69 8.88
C ASP A 59 -11.75 -2.16 8.68
N VAL A 60 -10.76 -3.05 8.54
CA VAL A 60 -9.38 -2.65 8.24
C VAL A 60 -9.33 -2.01 6.86
N ARG A 61 -8.63 -0.88 6.80
CA ARG A 61 -8.37 -0.11 5.57
C ARG A 61 -6.93 -0.27 5.14
N ILE A 62 -6.69 -0.10 3.85
CA ILE A 62 -5.37 -0.25 3.24
C ILE A 62 -4.88 1.11 2.80
N VAL A 63 -3.65 1.45 3.18
CA VAL A 63 -2.89 2.58 2.62
C VAL A 63 -1.73 1.99 1.84
N LEU A 64 -1.59 2.35 0.57
CA LEU A 64 -0.44 1.90 -0.21
C LEU A 64 0.80 2.69 0.25
N SER A 65 1.88 2.00 0.55
CA SER A 65 3.13 2.61 1.06
C SER A 65 4.30 2.31 0.13
N ARG A 66 4.17 2.57 -1.18
CA ARG A 66 5.15 2.10 -2.18
C ARG A 66 5.48 3.05 -3.32
N SER A 67 6.66 2.88 -3.91
CA SER A 67 7.22 3.70 -5.01
C SER A 67 6.40 3.65 -6.31
N TRP A 68 5.57 2.63 -6.52
CA TRP A 68 4.73 2.53 -7.72
C TRP A 68 3.69 3.64 -7.85
N GLN A 69 3.32 4.30 -6.75
CA GLN A 69 2.47 5.50 -6.78
C GLN A 69 3.12 6.69 -7.50
N LEU A 70 4.43 6.61 -7.76
CA LEU A 70 5.22 7.60 -8.50
C LEU A 70 5.27 7.30 -10.01
N LEU A 71 4.72 6.15 -10.46
CA LEU A 71 4.64 5.75 -11.86
C LEU A 71 3.45 6.41 -12.56
N GLU A 72 3.39 6.23 -13.88
CA GLU A 72 2.24 6.64 -14.69
C GLU A 72 0.98 5.90 -14.23
N GLY A 73 -0.14 6.63 -14.10
CA GLY A 73 -1.37 6.11 -13.50
C GLY A 73 -1.42 6.13 -11.96
N GLY A 74 -0.31 6.42 -11.28
CA GLY A 74 -0.28 6.79 -9.86
C GLY A 74 -0.91 5.78 -8.89
N TYR A 75 -1.66 6.30 -7.91
CA TYR A 75 -2.34 5.50 -6.89
C TYR A 75 -3.37 4.55 -7.49
N GLU A 76 -4.18 5.04 -8.44
CA GLU A 76 -5.25 4.28 -9.07
C GLU A 76 -4.71 3.06 -9.81
N TYR A 77 -3.61 3.24 -10.56
CA TYR A 77 -2.90 2.14 -11.21
C TYR A 77 -2.40 1.11 -10.19
N ALA A 78 -1.74 1.56 -9.12
CA ALA A 78 -1.22 0.65 -8.10
C ALA A 78 -2.36 -0.14 -7.41
N ALA A 79 -3.44 0.53 -7.02
CA ALA A 79 -4.60 -0.11 -6.40
C ALA A 79 -5.25 -1.14 -7.34
N SER A 80 -5.34 -0.84 -8.65
CA SER A 80 -5.97 -1.73 -9.64
C SER A 80 -5.33 -3.12 -9.76
N ARG A 81 -4.12 -3.30 -9.21
CA ARG A 81 -3.40 -4.58 -9.19
C ARG A 81 -3.89 -5.54 -8.11
N LEU A 82 -4.57 -5.04 -7.09
CA LEU A 82 -5.19 -5.85 -6.05
C LEU A 82 -6.51 -6.45 -6.53
N SER A 83 -7.09 -7.37 -5.76
CA SER A 83 -8.45 -7.84 -6.00
C SER A 83 -9.49 -6.72 -5.77
N ALA A 84 -10.70 -6.88 -6.31
CA ALA A 84 -11.78 -5.91 -6.11
C ALA A 84 -12.12 -5.68 -4.62
N ASN A 85 -12.03 -6.73 -3.79
CA ASN A 85 -12.29 -6.65 -2.35
C ASN A 85 -11.22 -5.81 -1.64
N LEU A 86 -9.93 -6.08 -1.90
CA LEU A 86 -8.85 -5.29 -1.31
C LEU A 86 -8.83 -3.85 -1.84
N GLN A 87 -9.11 -3.65 -3.14
CA GLN A 87 -9.27 -2.33 -3.74
C GLN A 87 -10.33 -1.49 -3.01
N ALA A 88 -11.48 -2.08 -2.69
CA ALA A 88 -12.55 -1.41 -1.94
C ALA A 88 -12.14 -0.99 -0.52
N ARG A 89 -11.06 -1.58 0.03
CA ARG A 89 -10.48 -1.22 1.32
C ARG A 89 -9.39 -0.16 1.21
N CYS A 90 -8.91 0.16 0.01
CA CYS A 90 -7.86 1.15 -0.19
C CYS A 90 -8.39 2.58 0.00
N ILE A 91 -7.75 3.33 0.90
CA ILE A 91 -8.15 4.71 1.27
C ILE A 91 -7.12 5.76 0.87
N GLY A 92 -6.27 5.43 -0.10
CA GLY A 92 -5.19 6.27 -0.60
C GLY A 92 -3.82 5.64 -0.40
N GLY A 93 -2.79 6.43 -0.68
CA GLY A 93 -1.41 6.06 -0.42
C GLY A 93 -0.65 7.12 0.37
N THR A 94 0.60 6.80 0.71
CA THR A 94 1.51 7.70 1.43
C THR A 94 1.94 8.88 0.55
N PHE A 95 1.87 8.77 -0.77
CA PHE A 95 2.17 9.86 -1.70
C PHE A 95 0.89 10.53 -2.23
N ASP A 96 0.83 11.86 -2.13
CA ASP A 96 -0.18 12.68 -2.79
C ASP A 96 0.48 13.72 -3.70
N ARG A 97 0.30 13.55 -5.02
CA ARG A 97 0.87 14.43 -6.06
C ARG A 97 0.42 15.89 -5.93
N ARG A 98 -0.72 16.17 -5.30
CA ARG A 98 -1.24 17.53 -5.12
C ARG A 98 -0.61 18.25 -3.93
N GLN A 99 -0.13 17.50 -2.94
CA GLN A 99 0.37 18.03 -1.68
C GLN A 99 1.88 17.88 -1.52
N THR A 100 2.48 16.93 -2.24
CA THR A 100 3.85 16.51 -2.02
C THR A 100 4.66 16.55 -3.30
N ARG A 101 5.79 17.25 -3.26
CA ARG A 101 6.76 17.23 -4.37
C ARG A 101 7.40 15.84 -4.44
N LYS A 102 7.35 15.22 -5.62
CA LYS A 102 7.92 13.89 -5.88
C LYS A 102 9.36 13.75 -5.38
N ALA A 103 10.24 14.69 -5.75
CA ALA A 103 11.66 14.65 -5.34
C ALA A 103 11.87 14.71 -3.82
N TRP A 104 11.00 15.41 -3.09
CA TRP A 104 11.05 15.40 -1.62
C TRP A 104 10.59 14.05 -1.08
N PHE A 105 9.49 13.51 -1.60
CA PHE A 105 8.98 12.20 -1.17
C PHE A 105 10.01 11.09 -1.38
N GLU A 106 10.69 11.09 -2.53
CA GLU A 106 11.79 10.16 -2.86
C GLU A 106 13.01 10.32 -1.93
N SER A 107 13.15 11.45 -1.24
CA SER A 107 14.25 11.70 -0.28
C SER A 107 13.92 11.26 1.16
N VAL A 108 12.68 10.85 1.43
CA VAL A 108 12.21 10.41 2.74
C VAL A 108 12.25 8.88 2.78
N SER A 109 12.79 8.28 3.84
CA SER A 109 12.82 6.82 4.00
C SER A 109 11.42 6.22 4.02
N ARG A 110 11.30 4.95 3.65
CA ARG A 110 10.00 4.23 3.64
C ARG A 110 9.31 4.26 5.02
N PRO A 111 9.99 3.99 6.15
CA PRO A 111 9.39 4.11 7.47
C PRO A 111 8.89 5.53 7.74
N ASP A 112 9.66 6.57 7.39
CA ASP A 112 9.26 7.95 7.62
C ASP A 112 8.06 8.37 6.76
N GLN A 113 7.95 7.88 5.52
CA GLN A 113 6.76 8.10 4.68
C GLN A 113 5.49 7.54 5.35
N VAL A 114 5.57 6.34 5.93
CA VAL A 114 4.47 5.74 6.69
C VAL A 114 4.15 6.57 7.93
N LEU A 115 5.16 6.93 8.73
CA LEU A 115 4.97 7.72 9.95
C LEU A 115 4.36 9.10 9.68
N LEU A 116 4.71 9.75 8.57
CA LEU A 116 4.10 11.01 8.14
C LEU A 116 2.62 10.83 7.80
N ASP A 117 2.25 9.75 7.12
CA ASP A 117 0.85 9.44 6.82
C ASP A 117 0.06 9.06 8.09
N VAL A 118 0.66 8.29 9.02
CA VAL A 118 0.07 7.97 10.33
C VAL A 118 -0.22 9.26 11.11
N LYS A 119 0.72 10.21 11.15
CA LYS A 119 0.51 11.53 11.78
C LYS A 119 -0.63 12.30 11.13
N ARG A 120 -0.80 12.19 9.82
CA ARG A 120 -1.87 12.84 9.06
C ARG A 120 -3.24 12.21 9.29
N ARG A 121 -3.33 10.87 9.30
CA ARG A 121 -4.59 10.12 9.36
C ARG A 121 -5.06 9.80 10.77
N GLN A 122 -4.13 9.78 11.74
CA GLN A 122 -4.36 9.43 13.13
C GLN A 122 -5.18 8.14 13.31
N PRO A 123 -4.77 7.00 12.70
CA PRO A 123 -5.47 5.74 12.88
C PRO A 123 -5.40 5.29 14.35
N ALA A 124 -6.45 4.64 14.84
CA ALA A 124 -6.52 4.06 16.18
C ALA A 124 -5.57 2.87 16.35
N GLY A 125 -5.23 2.18 15.27
CA GLY A 125 -4.18 1.17 15.24
C GLY A 125 -3.70 0.95 13.81
N TRP A 126 -2.43 0.61 13.65
CA TRP A 126 -1.86 0.39 12.33
C TRP A 126 -0.74 -0.65 12.37
N ILE A 127 -0.55 -1.31 11.24
CA ILE A 127 0.63 -2.14 10.95
C ILE A 127 1.16 -1.77 9.56
N ALA A 128 2.46 -1.97 9.35
CA ALA A 128 3.07 -1.91 8.04
C ALA A 128 3.52 -3.31 7.63
N VAL A 129 3.18 -3.71 6.40
CA VAL A 129 3.60 -4.96 5.78
C VAL A 129 4.51 -4.57 4.61
N ASP A 130 5.79 -4.79 4.82
CA ASP A 130 6.90 -4.29 4.01
C ASP A 130 8.03 -5.32 4.09
N ASP A 131 8.80 -5.50 3.02
CA ASP A 131 9.93 -6.44 2.99
C ASP A 131 11.27 -5.78 3.34
N CYS A 132 11.29 -4.47 3.53
CA CYS A 132 12.54 -3.74 3.69
C CYS A 132 13.23 -4.02 5.04
N PRO A 133 14.45 -4.59 5.04
CA PRO A 133 15.23 -4.69 6.26
C PRO A 133 16.06 -3.42 6.55
N ASP A 134 16.35 -2.56 5.55
CA ASP A 134 17.44 -1.56 5.63
C ASP A 134 17.26 -0.19 4.87
N GLU A 135 16.05 0.29 4.50
CA GLU A 135 15.82 1.69 3.98
C GLU A 135 15.41 2.72 5.04
#